data_AF-A0A0E0LYT1-F1
#
_entry.id   AF-A0A0E0LYT1-F1
#
_cell.length_a   1.000
_cell.length_b   1.000
_cell.length_c   1.000
_cell.angle_alpha   90.00
_cell.angle_beta   90.00
_cell.angle_gamma   90.00
#
_symmetry.space_group_name_H-M   'P 1'
#
loop_
_entity.id
_entity.type
_entity.pdbx_description
1 polymer ?
#
loop_
_entity_poly.entity_id
_entity_poly.type
_entity_poly.pdbx_seq_one_letter_code
_entity_poly.pdbx_strand_id
1 'polypeptide(L)'
;MANDKDLLQVVRMLDDACREAGFFYVKGHGIAESLMKEVRDVTQKFFQLPYDEKLKIKMTPQNGYRGYQRVGENITNGKPDMQEAIDLIPEKKRTSQYYAPIEPGKYGDLAKPMEGTNLWPKYPSNFDVLLKSYISLLRDLSRKIMQGIALALGGPVDAFEGRTAGDPFWVCRLIGYPVSTDIPEEHRTDTGCGAHTDYGLLTLVNQDDDICALEVKNQSGEWIYAKPIPGTFVCNIGDMLKSNFDAAIEPVEFCRERTGGVAKYEKVVYGNHLIQKVLNNFIM
;
A
#
# COMPACT_ATOMS: atom_id res chain seq x y z
N MET A 1 7.23 -14.78 -29.15
CA MET A 1 7.16 -13.37 -28.71
C MET A 1 5.69 -13.00 -28.78
N ALA A 2 5.04 -12.66 -27.65
CA ALA A 2 3.67 -12.16 -27.68
C ALA A 2 3.61 -10.97 -28.66
N ASN A 3 2.64 -10.97 -29.58
CA ASN A 3 2.62 -10.04 -30.70
C ASN A 3 2.53 -8.59 -30.17
N ASP A 4 3.21 -7.64 -30.81
CA ASP A 4 3.14 -6.21 -30.44
C ASP A 4 1.68 -5.72 -30.28
N LYS A 5 0.74 -6.31 -31.00
CA LYS A 5 -0.70 -6.03 -30.89
C LYS A 5 -1.28 -6.32 -29.49
N ASP A 6 -0.94 -7.45 -28.89
CA ASP A 6 -1.47 -7.85 -27.58
C ASP A 6 -0.92 -6.93 -26.49
N LEU A 7 0.38 -6.60 -26.58
CA LEU A 7 1.02 -5.63 -25.69
C LEU A 7 0.38 -4.24 -25.83
N LEU A 8 0.21 -3.74 -27.05
CA LEU A 8 -0.43 -2.45 -27.32
C LEU A 8 -1.86 -2.40 -26.80
N GLN A 9 -2.60 -3.50 -26.90
CA GLN A 9 -3.95 -3.59 -26.35
C GLN A 9 -3.93 -3.45 -24.82
N VAL A 10 -3.06 -4.17 -24.13
CA VAL A 10 -2.92 -4.07 -22.66
C VAL A 10 -2.49 -2.66 -22.24
N VAL A 11 -1.55 -2.04 -22.96
CA VAL A 11 -1.10 -0.66 -22.69
C VAL A 11 -2.24 0.34 -22.83
N ARG A 12 -3.09 0.21 -23.87
CA ARG A 12 -4.28 1.07 -24.02
C ARG A 12 -5.27 0.88 -22.89
N MET A 13 -5.58 -0.37 -22.53
CA MET A 13 -6.47 -0.66 -21.40
C MET A 13 -5.95 -0.09 -20.07
N LEU A 14 -4.63 -0.10 -19.86
CA LEU A 14 -4.00 0.52 -18.69
C LEU A 14 -4.11 2.05 -18.73
N ASP A 15 -3.90 2.70 -19.87
CA ASP A 15 -4.06 4.15 -20.01
C ASP A 15 -5.50 4.58 -19.68
N ASP A 16 -6.48 3.92 -20.31
CA ASP A 16 -7.90 4.19 -20.11
C ASP A 16 -8.29 4.00 -18.64
N ALA A 17 -7.91 2.86 -18.04
CA ALA A 17 -8.21 2.58 -16.64
C ALA A 17 -7.56 3.58 -15.67
N CYS A 18 -6.30 3.98 -15.91
CA CYS A 18 -5.62 4.97 -15.08
C CYS A 18 -6.26 6.35 -15.18
N ARG A 19 -6.68 6.77 -16.38
CA ARG A 19 -7.26 8.11 -16.62
C ARG A 19 -8.70 8.22 -16.16
N GLU A 20 -9.51 7.20 -16.40
CA GLU A 20 -10.96 7.25 -16.18
C GLU A 20 -11.36 6.80 -14.77
N ALA A 21 -10.68 5.79 -14.21
CA ALA A 21 -11.08 5.20 -12.93
C ALA A 21 -10.03 5.40 -11.84
N GLY A 22 -8.73 5.31 -12.18
CA GLY A 22 -7.65 5.21 -11.21
C GLY A 22 -7.63 3.90 -10.41
N PHE A 23 -8.57 2.99 -10.70
CA PHE A 23 -8.74 1.66 -10.14
C PHE A 23 -9.07 0.66 -11.26
N PHE A 24 -8.52 -0.55 -11.21
CA PHE A 24 -8.77 -1.60 -12.19
C PHE A 24 -8.45 -3.00 -11.66
N TYR A 25 -9.07 -4.02 -12.25
CA TYR A 25 -8.72 -5.41 -11.95
C TYR A 25 -7.55 -5.87 -12.83
N VAL A 26 -6.57 -6.52 -12.21
CA VAL A 26 -5.44 -7.15 -12.88
C VAL A 26 -5.68 -8.66 -12.87
N LYS A 27 -5.74 -9.26 -14.06
CA LYS A 27 -5.90 -10.72 -14.25
C LYS A 27 -4.83 -11.26 -15.18
N GLY A 28 -4.58 -12.57 -15.14
CA GLY A 28 -3.55 -13.19 -16.00
C GLY A 28 -2.12 -12.76 -15.64
N HIS A 29 -1.90 -12.30 -14.41
CA HIS A 29 -0.62 -11.81 -13.90
C HIS A 29 0.41 -12.93 -13.63
N GLY A 30 0.00 -14.20 -13.67
CA GLY A 30 0.87 -15.36 -13.48
C GLY A 30 1.16 -15.73 -12.02
N ILE A 31 0.49 -15.08 -11.06
CA ILE A 31 0.50 -15.49 -9.64
C ILE A 31 -0.65 -16.49 -9.45
N ALA A 32 -0.36 -17.67 -8.90
CA ALA A 32 -1.36 -18.72 -8.73
C ALA A 32 -2.46 -18.28 -7.75
N GLU A 33 -3.72 -18.56 -8.10
CA GLU A 33 -4.87 -18.27 -7.23
C GLU A 33 -4.77 -19.01 -5.89
N SER A 34 -4.22 -20.23 -5.91
CA SER A 34 -3.96 -21.00 -4.69
C SER A 34 -3.00 -20.31 -3.74
N LEU A 35 -1.96 -19.63 -4.26
CA LEU A 35 -1.02 -18.85 -3.45
C LEU A 35 -1.70 -17.62 -2.84
N MET A 36 -2.50 -16.90 -3.64
CA MET A 36 -3.27 -15.74 -3.16
C MET A 36 -4.23 -16.15 -2.04
N LYS A 37 -4.91 -17.28 -2.20
CA LYS A 37 -5.79 -17.85 -1.18
C LYS A 37 -5.01 -18.29 0.07
N GLU A 38 -3.88 -18.97 -0.09
CA GLU A 38 -3.06 -19.43 1.04
C GLU A 38 -2.59 -18.25 1.91
N VAL A 39 -2.22 -17.13 1.28
CA VAL A 39 -1.85 -15.89 1.98
C VAL A 39 -3.00 -15.36 2.84
N ARG A 40 -4.23 -15.35 2.31
CA ARG A 40 -5.43 -14.96 3.08
C ARG A 40 -5.69 -15.96 4.21
N ASP A 41 -5.61 -17.25 3.94
CA ASP A 41 -5.86 -18.32 4.91
C ASP A 41 -4.87 -18.25 6.09
N VAL A 42 -3.56 -18.04 5.86
CA VAL A 42 -2.59 -17.92 6.96
C VAL A 42 -2.76 -16.62 7.75
N THR A 43 -3.14 -15.55 7.06
CA THR A 43 -3.43 -14.25 7.67
C THR A 43 -4.63 -14.36 8.61
N GLN A 44 -5.71 -15.00 8.16
CA GLN A 44 -6.90 -15.26 8.96
C GLN A 44 -6.57 -16.13 10.18
N LYS A 45 -5.79 -17.22 10.00
CA LYS A 45 -5.36 -18.08 11.11
C LYS A 45 -4.54 -17.33 12.16
N PHE A 46 -3.71 -16.36 11.74
CA PHE A 46 -2.99 -15.50 12.67
C PHE A 46 -3.96 -14.59 13.44
N PHE A 47 -4.89 -13.92 12.77
CA PHE A 47 -5.83 -13.00 13.43
C PHE A 47 -6.81 -13.69 14.39
N GLN A 48 -7.07 -14.98 14.18
CA GLN A 48 -7.84 -15.83 15.10
C GLN A 48 -7.08 -16.27 16.36
N LEU A 49 -5.77 -15.98 16.47
CA LEU A 49 -5.01 -16.30 17.67
C LEU A 49 -5.49 -15.48 18.88
N PRO A 50 -5.31 -16.02 20.11
CA PRO A 50 -5.47 -15.25 21.33
C PRO A 50 -4.65 -13.96 21.26
N TYR A 51 -5.19 -12.89 21.86
CA TYR A 51 -4.61 -11.57 21.78
C TYR A 51 -3.12 -11.53 22.16
N ASP A 52 -2.76 -12.17 23.27
CA ASP A 52 -1.38 -12.21 23.77
C ASP A 52 -0.39 -12.86 22.79
N GLU A 53 -0.86 -13.79 21.94
CA GLU A 53 -0.03 -14.36 20.88
C GLU A 53 0.22 -13.36 19.75
N LYS A 54 -0.81 -12.59 19.37
CA LYS A 54 -0.69 -11.53 18.35
C LYS A 54 0.26 -10.42 18.82
N LEU A 55 0.25 -10.09 20.11
CA LEU A 55 1.14 -9.09 20.71
C LEU A 55 2.62 -9.44 20.70
N LYS A 56 2.99 -10.70 20.50
CA LYS A 56 4.41 -11.10 20.42
C LYS A 56 5.15 -10.45 19.27
N ILE A 57 4.41 -9.99 18.25
CA ILE A 57 4.96 -9.24 17.13
C ILE A 57 4.46 -7.79 17.12
N LYS A 58 4.07 -7.21 18.26
CA LYS A 58 3.53 -5.85 18.34
C LYS A 58 4.43 -4.83 17.65
N MET A 59 3.83 -3.94 16.87
CA MET A 59 4.49 -2.81 16.25
C MET A 59 4.96 -1.79 17.28
N THR A 60 6.22 -1.36 17.17
CA THR A 60 6.82 -0.32 18.03
C THR A 60 7.80 0.55 17.25
N PRO A 61 8.11 1.76 17.73
CA PRO A 61 9.20 2.55 17.14
C PRO A 61 10.55 1.81 17.12
N GLN A 62 10.82 0.95 18.10
CA GLN A 62 12.09 0.23 18.22
C GLN A 62 12.27 -0.89 17.19
N ASN A 63 11.18 -1.39 16.59
CA ASN A 63 11.23 -2.39 15.52
C ASN A 63 11.08 -1.79 14.11
N GLY A 64 11.10 -0.45 14.06
CA GLY A 64 10.91 0.34 12.86
C GLY A 64 9.53 0.21 12.24
N TYR A 65 8.52 0.25 13.10
CA TYR A 65 7.10 0.31 12.73
C TYR A 65 6.67 -0.88 11.87
N ARG A 66 7.12 -2.07 12.28
CA ARG A 66 6.77 -3.36 11.69
C ARG A 66 6.02 -4.24 12.67
N GLY A 67 5.15 -5.09 12.15
CA GLY A 67 4.44 -6.09 12.94
C GLY A 67 3.00 -5.70 13.23
N TYR A 68 2.46 -6.26 14.30
CA TYR A 68 1.04 -6.27 14.61
C TYR A 68 0.55 -4.94 15.21
N GLN A 69 -0.54 -4.44 14.65
CA GLN A 69 -1.33 -3.31 15.14
C GLN A 69 -2.70 -3.80 15.61
N ARG A 70 -3.14 -3.30 16.76
CA ARG A 70 -4.45 -3.60 17.34
C ARG A 70 -5.53 -2.77 16.65
N VAL A 71 -6.79 -3.23 16.77
CA VAL A 71 -7.96 -2.42 16.42
C VAL A 71 -7.89 -1.05 17.07
N GLY A 72 -8.12 -0.01 16.27
CA GLY A 72 -8.08 1.39 16.70
C GLY A 72 -6.69 2.01 16.86
N GLU A 73 -5.60 1.27 16.66
CA GLU A 73 -4.25 1.88 16.63
C GLU A 73 -3.99 2.67 15.33
N ASN A 74 -4.61 2.26 14.20
CA ASN A 74 -4.54 3.04 12.97
C ASN A 74 -5.59 4.16 13.00
N ILE A 75 -5.18 5.38 12.63
CA ILE A 75 -6.04 6.57 12.64
C ILE A 75 -6.17 7.11 11.21
N THR A 76 -7.40 7.16 10.69
CA THR A 76 -7.70 7.77 9.40
C THR A 76 -8.62 8.98 9.60
N ASN A 77 -8.21 10.15 9.07
CA ASN A 77 -8.92 11.42 9.23
C ASN A 77 -9.31 11.74 10.69
N GLY A 78 -8.42 11.40 11.64
CA GLY A 78 -8.63 11.66 13.07
C GLY A 78 -9.58 10.69 13.77
N LYS A 79 -10.01 9.61 13.11
CA LYS A 79 -10.84 8.56 13.69
C LYS A 79 -10.08 7.22 13.74
N PRO A 80 -10.17 6.47 14.85
CA PRO A 80 -9.66 5.10 14.90
C PRO A 80 -10.34 4.20 13.87
N ASP A 81 -9.55 3.42 13.14
CA ASP A 81 -10.04 2.42 12.19
C ASP A 81 -10.42 1.12 12.90
N MET A 82 -11.48 0.47 12.43
CA MET A 82 -12.00 -0.80 12.95
C MET A 82 -11.29 -2.00 12.31
N GLN A 83 -9.95 -1.98 12.33
CA GLN A 83 -9.12 -3.00 11.72
C GLN A 83 -7.90 -3.34 12.59
N GLU A 84 -7.54 -4.62 12.62
CA GLU A 84 -6.21 -5.05 13.06
C GLU A 84 -5.31 -5.30 11.84
N ALA A 85 -4.00 -5.18 11.99
CA ALA A 85 -3.09 -5.31 10.85
C ALA A 85 -1.72 -5.89 11.21
N ILE A 86 -1.01 -6.41 10.21
CA ILE A 86 0.43 -6.67 10.26
C ILE A 86 1.11 -5.87 9.15
N ASP A 87 2.07 -5.03 9.53
CA ASP A 87 2.90 -4.27 8.60
C ASP A 87 4.24 -4.93 8.36
N LEU A 88 4.55 -5.13 7.07
CA LEU A 88 5.82 -5.63 6.59
C LEU A 88 6.42 -4.62 5.61
N ILE A 89 7.70 -4.35 5.74
CA ILE A 89 8.45 -3.44 4.86
C ILE A 89 9.76 -4.10 4.40
N PRO A 90 10.54 -3.52 3.47
CA PRO A 90 11.67 -4.22 2.86
C PRO A 90 12.76 -4.56 3.87
N GLU A 91 13.20 -5.82 3.83
CA GLU A 91 14.48 -6.28 4.35
C GLU A 91 15.47 -6.29 3.17
N LYS A 92 16.67 -5.74 3.32
CA LYS A 92 17.65 -5.61 2.22
C LYS A 92 18.30 -6.97 1.94
N LYS A 93 18.54 -7.32 0.67
CA LYS A 93 19.39 -8.46 0.28
C LYS A 93 20.86 -8.10 0.51
N ARG A 94 21.64 -8.91 1.24
CA ARG A 94 23.07 -9.04 0.92
C ARG A 94 23.23 -10.19 -0.06
N THR A 95 24.20 -10.03 -0.94
CA THR A 95 24.68 -11.08 -1.84
C THR A 95 24.82 -12.40 -1.06
N SER A 96 24.16 -13.45 -1.54
CA SER A 96 23.97 -14.79 -0.94
C SER A 96 22.81 -14.94 0.09
N GLN A 97 21.71 -15.47 -0.44
CA GLN A 97 20.66 -16.31 0.17
C GLN A 97 19.89 -15.89 1.45
N TYR A 98 20.17 -14.78 2.12
CA TYR A 98 19.35 -14.33 3.27
C TYR A 98 19.09 -12.81 3.29
N TYR A 99 17.90 -12.43 3.76
CA TYR A 99 17.47 -11.05 3.97
C TYR A 99 18.11 -10.46 5.24
N ALA A 100 18.59 -9.22 5.17
CA ALA A 100 19.22 -8.47 6.26
C ALA A 100 18.46 -7.15 6.55
N PRO A 101 18.58 -6.56 7.75
CA PRO A 101 17.99 -5.26 8.08
C PRO A 101 18.41 -4.15 7.11
N ILE A 102 17.58 -3.09 6.98
CA ILE A 102 17.98 -1.88 6.24
C ILE A 102 19.25 -1.29 6.90
N GLU A 103 20.29 -1.02 6.09
CA GLU A 103 21.56 -0.49 6.58
C GLU A 103 21.45 0.98 7.01
N PRO A 104 22.12 1.37 8.13
CA PRO A 104 22.28 2.74 8.58
C PRO A 104 22.55 3.72 7.44
N GLY A 105 21.56 4.59 7.17
CA GLY A 105 21.70 5.71 6.23
C GLY A 105 21.35 5.43 4.78
N LYS A 106 20.80 4.25 4.42
CA LYS A 106 20.38 3.92 3.03
C LYS A 106 19.40 4.95 2.46
N TYR A 107 18.46 5.43 3.27
CA TYR A 107 17.50 6.47 2.89
C TYR A 107 17.80 7.79 3.63
N GLY A 108 19.07 8.00 4.02
CA GLY A 108 19.50 9.11 4.87
C GLY A 108 19.16 8.91 6.35
N ASP A 109 19.60 9.85 7.19
CA ASP A 109 19.37 9.81 8.63
C ASP A 109 17.88 9.80 9.02
N LEU A 110 17.02 10.32 8.13
CA LEU A 110 15.56 10.39 8.35
C LEU A 110 14.90 9.01 8.36
N ALA A 111 15.50 7.99 7.74
CA ALA A 111 14.91 6.64 7.70
C ALA A 111 15.54 5.66 8.68
N LYS A 112 16.51 6.09 9.50
CA LYS A 112 17.06 5.29 10.60
C LYS A 112 15.97 4.65 11.47
N PRO A 113 14.86 5.34 11.82
CA PRO A 113 13.80 4.73 12.60
C PRO A 113 13.15 3.56 11.90
N MET A 114 13.18 3.50 10.57
CA MET A 114 12.58 2.41 9.78
C MET A 114 13.56 1.26 9.55
N GLU A 115 14.78 1.29 10.07
CA GLU A 115 15.74 0.19 9.94
C GLU A 115 15.38 -0.98 10.88
N GLY A 116 15.45 -2.22 10.39
CA GLY A 116 15.05 -3.39 11.18
C GLY A 116 14.73 -4.63 10.37
N THR A 117 14.31 -5.68 11.08
CA THR A 117 13.81 -6.94 10.50
C THR A 117 12.30 -7.02 10.73
N ASN A 118 11.55 -7.62 9.80
CA ASN A 118 10.14 -7.89 10.02
C ASN A 118 9.94 -8.87 11.18
N LEU A 119 8.90 -8.63 11.95
CA LEU A 119 8.47 -9.50 13.03
C LEU A 119 7.54 -10.55 12.47
N TRP A 120 8.08 -11.75 12.24
CA TRP A 120 7.34 -12.86 11.66
C TRP A 120 6.59 -13.66 12.73
N PRO A 121 5.27 -13.90 12.57
CA PRO A 121 4.54 -14.82 13.43
C PRO A 121 5.17 -16.23 13.43
N LYS A 122 5.17 -16.89 14.59
CA LYS A 122 5.57 -18.31 14.69
C LYS A 122 4.46 -19.26 14.23
N TYR A 123 3.22 -18.79 14.24
CA TYR A 123 2.04 -19.54 13.79
C TYR A 123 1.19 -18.64 12.87
N PRO A 124 0.69 -19.17 11.73
CA PRO A 124 1.08 -20.44 11.12
C PRO A 124 2.58 -20.56 10.81
N SER A 125 3.14 -21.77 10.84
CA SER A 125 4.60 -21.97 10.76
C SER A 125 5.21 -21.65 9.39
N ASN A 126 4.39 -21.56 8.34
CA ASN A 126 4.80 -21.21 6.97
C ASN A 126 4.68 -19.70 6.66
N PHE A 127 4.27 -18.87 7.63
CA PHE A 127 3.89 -17.47 7.38
C PHE A 127 5.00 -16.66 6.68
N ASP A 128 6.23 -16.76 7.16
CA ASP A 128 7.35 -15.97 6.64
C ASP A 128 7.79 -16.42 5.25
N VAL A 129 7.96 -17.72 5.04
CA VAL A 129 8.36 -18.30 3.75
C VAL A 129 7.32 -17.99 2.68
N LEU A 130 6.03 -18.12 3.02
CA LEU A 130 4.93 -17.83 2.12
C LEU A 130 4.92 -16.35 1.72
N LEU A 131 4.94 -15.45 2.71
CA LEU A 131 4.83 -14.00 2.45
C LEU A 131 6.06 -13.45 1.73
N LYS A 132 7.27 -13.93 2.03
CA LYS A 132 8.48 -13.54 1.28
C LYS A 132 8.37 -13.94 -0.19
N SER A 133 7.89 -15.15 -0.47
CA SER A 133 7.69 -15.65 -1.84
C SER A 133 6.62 -14.83 -2.56
N TYR A 134 5.50 -14.59 -1.90
CA TYR A 134 4.39 -13.80 -2.43
C TYR A 134 4.78 -12.35 -2.72
N ILE A 135 5.46 -11.68 -1.78
CA ILE A 135 5.95 -10.30 -1.95
C ILE A 135 6.94 -10.22 -3.11
N SER A 136 7.81 -11.23 -3.30
CA SER A 136 8.71 -11.25 -4.48
C SER A 136 7.92 -11.25 -5.79
N LEU A 137 6.87 -12.05 -5.90
CA LEU A 137 6.01 -12.11 -7.09
C LEU A 137 5.22 -10.81 -7.29
N LEU A 138 4.73 -10.20 -6.21
CA LEU A 138 4.05 -8.90 -6.27
C LEU A 138 4.99 -7.80 -6.75
N ARG A 139 6.26 -7.79 -6.32
CA ARG A 139 7.26 -6.82 -6.82
C ARG A 139 7.49 -6.96 -8.32
N ASP A 140 7.59 -8.19 -8.82
CA ASP A 140 7.76 -8.44 -10.26
C ASP A 140 6.51 -8.04 -11.05
N LEU A 141 5.32 -8.28 -10.50
CA LEU A 141 4.05 -7.84 -11.08
C LEU A 141 3.95 -6.31 -11.11
N SER A 142 4.22 -5.64 -9.99
CA SER A 142 4.21 -4.18 -9.90
C SER A 142 5.17 -3.56 -10.91
N ARG A 143 6.38 -4.12 -11.08
CA ARG A 143 7.32 -3.67 -12.11
C ARG A 143 6.71 -3.75 -13.51
N LYS A 144 6.08 -4.88 -13.87
CA LYS A 144 5.43 -5.03 -15.19
C LYS A 144 4.28 -4.05 -15.40
N ILE A 145 3.50 -3.76 -14.36
CA ILE A 145 2.43 -2.75 -14.44
C ILE A 145 3.04 -1.36 -14.66
N MET A 146 4.08 -1.00 -13.90
CA MET A 146 4.78 0.29 -14.09
C MET A 146 5.40 0.42 -15.50
N GLN A 147 5.94 -0.67 -16.06
CA GLN A 147 6.40 -0.71 -17.46
C GLN A 147 5.27 -0.46 -18.45
N GLY A 148 4.10 -1.07 -18.22
CA GLY A 148 2.90 -0.81 -19.03
C GLY A 148 2.42 0.64 -18.95
N ILE A 149 2.46 1.23 -17.75
CA ILE A 149 2.13 2.65 -17.52
C ILE A 149 3.16 3.57 -18.21
N ALA A 150 4.45 3.23 -18.18
CA ALA A 150 5.47 4.01 -18.88
C ALA A 150 5.22 4.07 -20.39
N LEU A 151 4.86 2.93 -20.99
CA LEU A 151 4.48 2.84 -22.40
C LEU A 151 3.19 3.62 -22.70
N ALA A 152 2.18 3.56 -21.81
CA ALA A 152 0.93 4.31 -21.95
C ALA A 152 1.18 5.83 -21.97
N LEU A 153 2.14 6.31 -21.19
CA LEU A 153 2.57 7.71 -21.16
C LEU A 153 3.45 8.10 -22.37
N GLY A 154 3.72 7.18 -23.29
CA GLY A 154 4.59 7.40 -24.45
C GLY A 154 6.09 7.42 -24.11
N GLY A 155 6.45 6.99 -22.89
CA GLY A 155 7.83 6.89 -22.44
C GLY A 155 8.48 5.54 -22.79
N PRO A 156 9.80 5.40 -22.53
CA PRO A 156 10.48 4.12 -22.65
C PRO A 156 9.99 3.14 -21.58
N VAL A 157 10.02 1.84 -21.88
CA VAL A 157 9.50 0.78 -20.98
C VAL A 157 10.13 0.81 -19.58
N ASP A 158 11.38 1.26 -19.47
CA ASP A 158 12.17 1.35 -18.24
C ASP A 158 12.17 2.76 -17.61
N ALA A 159 11.25 3.65 -18.01
CA ALA A 159 11.21 5.04 -17.55
C ALA A 159 11.18 5.20 -16.01
N PHE A 160 10.57 4.25 -15.31
CA PHE A 160 10.46 4.25 -13.85
C PHE A 160 11.59 3.46 -13.16
N GLU A 161 12.49 2.81 -13.89
CA GLU A 161 13.61 2.07 -13.27
C GLU A 161 14.66 3.02 -12.66
N GLY A 162 15.68 2.45 -12.01
CA GLY A 162 16.74 3.24 -11.38
C GLY A 162 16.25 3.97 -10.13
N ARG A 163 16.39 5.31 -10.12
CA ARG A 163 16.15 6.14 -8.91
C ARG A 163 14.67 6.35 -8.57
N THR A 164 13.76 6.09 -9.50
CA THR A 164 12.33 6.34 -9.30
C THR A 164 11.65 5.13 -8.63
N ALA A 165 11.69 3.97 -9.27
CA ALA A 165 11.04 2.73 -8.82
C ALA A 165 11.87 1.47 -9.09
N GLY A 166 13.18 1.59 -9.37
CA GLY A 166 14.05 0.43 -9.66
C GLY A 166 14.34 -0.45 -8.44
N ASP A 167 14.49 0.15 -7.26
CA ASP A 167 14.50 -0.51 -5.95
C ASP A 167 13.46 0.16 -5.04
N PRO A 168 12.15 -0.11 -5.25
CA PRO A 168 11.10 0.63 -4.60
C PRO A 168 11.01 0.24 -3.13
N PHE A 169 10.73 1.23 -2.28
CA PHE A 169 10.22 0.96 -0.95
C PHE A 169 8.79 0.44 -1.08
N TRP A 170 8.48 -0.70 -0.45
CA TRP A 170 7.16 -1.32 -0.50
C TRP A 170 6.62 -1.53 0.91
N VAL A 171 5.31 -1.46 1.08
CA VAL A 171 4.64 -1.86 2.31
C VAL A 171 3.68 -2.99 1.95
N CYS A 172 3.78 -4.11 2.65
CA CYS A 172 2.79 -5.17 2.59
C CYS A 172 2.02 -5.15 3.90
N ARG A 173 0.73 -4.84 3.80
CA ARG A 173 -0.17 -4.75 4.94
C ARG A 173 -1.19 -5.87 4.87
N LEU A 174 -1.21 -6.72 5.88
CA LEU A 174 -2.22 -7.75 6.06
C LEU A 174 -3.27 -7.19 7.00
N ILE A 175 -4.54 -7.18 6.62
CA ILE A 175 -5.60 -6.49 7.38
C ILE A 175 -6.69 -7.49 7.74
N GLY A 176 -7.11 -7.45 9.00
CA GLY A 176 -8.29 -8.15 9.50
C GLY A 176 -9.33 -7.13 9.96
N TYR A 177 -10.57 -7.30 9.49
CA TYR A 177 -11.73 -6.54 9.97
C TYR A 177 -12.53 -7.45 10.92
N PRO A 178 -12.33 -7.34 12.24
CA PRO A 178 -13.04 -8.18 13.19
C PRO A 178 -14.54 -7.89 13.19
N VAL A 179 -15.33 -8.90 13.54
CA VAL A 179 -16.78 -8.75 13.66
C VAL A 179 -17.10 -7.83 14.82
N SER A 180 -18.09 -6.97 14.61
CA SER A 180 -18.51 -5.91 15.53
C SER A 180 -18.71 -6.40 16.98
N THR A 181 -19.12 -7.65 17.19
CA THR A 181 -19.36 -8.25 18.51
C THR A 181 -18.15 -8.25 19.44
N ASP A 182 -16.92 -8.26 18.90
CA ASP A 182 -15.68 -8.28 19.68
C ASP A 182 -15.25 -6.87 20.15
N ILE A 183 -15.98 -5.84 19.72
CA ILE A 183 -15.73 -4.44 20.03
C ILE A 183 -16.90 -3.90 20.90
N PRO A 184 -16.64 -3.13 21.97
CA PRO A 184 -17.69 -2.46 22.75
C PRO A 184 -18.60 -1.60 21.85
N GLU A 185 -19.89 -1.59 22.13
CA GLU A 185 -20.89 -1.00 21.23
C GLU A 185 -20.65 0.48 20.96
N GLU A 186 -20.20 1.21 21.97
CA GLU A 186 -19.82 2.62 21.90
C GLU A 186 -18.63 2.93 20.97
N HIS A 187 -17.87 1.90 20.58
CA HIS A 187 -16.70 2.00 19.70
C HIS A 187 -16.94 1.39 18.32
N ARG A 188 -18.11 0.82 18.06
CA ARG A 188 -18.46 0.26 16.74
C ARG A 188 -18.72 1.38 15.75
N THR A 189 -18.19 1.23 14.55
CA THR A 189 -18.58 2.03 13.40
C THR A 189 -18.78 1.12 12.21
N ASP A 190 -19.64 1.52 11.28
CA ASP A 190 -19.88 0.79 10.03
C ASP A 190 -18.69 0.91 9.05
N THR A 191 -17.68 1.72 9.39
CA THR A 191 -16.50 1.98 8.55
C THR A 191 -15.29 1.23 9.10
N GLY A 192 -14.79 0.26 8.33
CA GLY A 192 -13.57 -0.48 8.66
C GLY A 192 -12.33 0.42 8.64
N CYS A 193 -12.06 1.05 7.49
CA CYS A 193 -11.03 2.06 7.33
C CYS A 193 -11.64 3.30 6.68
N GLY A 194 -11.33 4.49 7.21
CA GLY A 194 -11.87 5.73 6.68
C GLY A 194 -11.49 5.99 5.21
N ALA A 195 -12.26 6.85 4.53
CA ALA A 195 -11.96 7.26 3.16
C ALA A 195 -10.56 7.92 3.07
N HIS A 196 -9.69 7.36 2.22
CA HIS A 196 -8.32 7.86 2.01
C HIS A 196 -7.82 7.56 0.59
N THR A 197 -6.64 8.10 0.26
CA THR A 197 -5.86 7.77 -0.93
C THR A 197 -4.52 7.18 -0.50
N ASP A 198 -4.00 6.25 -1.30
CA ASP A 198 -2.69 5.66 -1.05
C ASP A 198 -1.57 6.60 -1.47
N TYR A 199 -0.54 6.72 -0.64
CA TYR A 199 0.57 7.65 -0.90
C TYR A 199 1.56 7.16 -1.95
N GLY A 200 1.61 5.86 -2.25
CA GLY A 200 2.64 5.25 -3.11
C GLY A 200 2.44 5.48 -4.61
N LEU A 201 3.12 4.67 -5.43
CA LEU A 201 2.91 4.65 -6.89
C LEU A 201 1.74 3.75 -7.28
N LEU A 202 1.68 2.56 -6.68
CA LEU A 202 0.81 1.47 -7.07
C LEU A 202 0.44 0.63 -5.85
N THR A 203 -0.83 0.26 -5.74
CA THR A 203 -1.34 -0.68 -4.74
C THR A 203 -1.92 -1.91 -5.44
N LEU A 204 -1.74 -3.09 -4.85
CA LEU A 204 -2.35 -4.35 -5.26
C LEU A 204 -3.11 -4.93 -4.06
N VAL A 205 -4.42 -5.06 -4.19
CA VAL A 205 -5.32 -5.55 -3.14
C VAL A 205 -5.76 -6.98 -3.47
N ASN A 206 -5.47 -7.89 -2.55
CA ASN A 206 -5.94 -9.28 -2.57
C ASN A 206 -7.13 -9.39 -1.60
N GLN A 207 -8.35 -9.42 -2.15
CA GLN A 207 -9.59 -9.44 -1.37
C GLN A 207 -10.03 -10.86 -1.01
N ASP A 208 -10.86 -11.01 0.01
CA ASP A 208 -11.61 -12.24 0.26
C ASP A 208 -12.65 -12.45 -0.84
N ASP A 209 -12.77 -13.67 -1.35
CA ASP A 209 -13.59 -13.95 -2.55
C ASP A 209 -15.10 -13.75 -2.27
N ASP A 210 -15.56 -13.99 -1.05
CA ASP A 210 -16.97 -13.98 -0.66
C ASP A 210 -17.40 -12.71 0.12
N ILE A 211 -16.48 -11.76 0.32
CA ILE A 211 -16.75 -10.55 1.13
C ILE A 211 -16.54 -9.29 0.30
N CYS A 212 -17.63 -8.61 -0.04
CA CYS A 212 -17.62 -7.37 -0.78
C CYS A 212 -17.52 -6.15 0.17
N ALA A 213 -16.31 -5.90 0.69
CA ALA A 213 -16.06 -4.83 1.67
C ALA A 213 -15.44 -3.55 1.10
N LEU A 214 -14.71 -3.62 -0.02
CA LEU A 214 -14.01 -2.47 -0.58
C LEU A 214 -14.97 -1.60 -1.40
N GLU A 215 -15.05 -0.33 -1.03
CA GLU A 215 -15.69 0.72 -1.82
C GLU A 215 -14.63 1.67 -2.37
N VAL A 216 -14.80 2.06 -3.62
CA VAL A 216 -13.94 3.05 -4.30
C VAL A 216 -14.80 4.21 -4.76
N LYS A 217 -14.25 5.43 -4.71
CA LYS A 217 -14.96 6.63 -5.13
C LYS A 217 -14.67 6.93 -6.60
N ASN A 218 -15.68 6.88 -7.44
CA ASN A 218 -15.55 7.18 -8.87
C ASN A 218 -15.41 8.70 -9.13
N GLN A 219 -15.27 9.08 -10.41
CA GLN A 219 -15.13 10.49 -10.80
C GLN A 219 -16.41 11.34 -10.57
N SER A 220 -17.60 10.73 -10.52
CA SER A 220 -18.84 11.44 -10.13
C SER A 220 -18.95 11.66 -8.62
N GLY A 221 -18.01 11.11 -7.84
CA GLY A 221 -17.98 11.22 -6.39
C GLY A 221 -18.85 10.19 -5.67
N GLU A 222 -19.33 9.18 -6.39
CA GLU A 222 -20.15 8.09 -5.86
C GLU A 222 -19.26 6.94 -5.39
N TRP A 223 -19.62 6.34 -4.26
CA TRP A 223 -18.97 5.14 -3.76
C TRP A 223 -19.55 3.92 -4.48
N ILE A 224 -18.65 3.11 -5.06
CA ILE A 224 -19.00 1.89 -5.78
C ILE A 224 -18.21 0.72 -5.19
N TYR A 225 -18.86 -0.44 -5.11
CA TYR A 225 -18.19 -1.65 -4.65
C TYR A 225 -17.18 -2.18 -5.67
N ALA A 226 -15.96 -2.40 -5.22
CA ALA A 226 -14.98 -3.24 -5.91
C ALA A 226 -15.27 -4.71 -5.56
N LYS A 227 -16.24 -5.29 -6.27
CA LYS A 227 -16.67 -6.68 -6.07
C LYS A 227 -15.50 -7.65 -6.26
N PRO A 228 -15.24 -8.57 -5.32
CA PRO A 228 -14.19 -9.58 -5.50
C PRO A 228 -14.38 -10.39 -6.78
N ILE A 229 -13.31 -10.54 -7.55
CA ILE A 229 -13.27 -11.42 -8.74
C ILE A 229 -12.14 -12.43 -8.51
N PRO A 230 -12.44 -13.74 -8.40
CA PRO A 230 -11.42 -14.77 -8.22
C PRO A 230 -10.30 -14.68 -9.26
N GLY A 231 -9.07 -14.85 -8.79
CA GLY A 231 -7.86 -14.79 -9.62
C GLY A 231 -7.50 -13.40 -10.13
N THR A 232 -7.97 -12.34 -9.45
CA THR A 232 -7.60 -10.96 -9.76
C THR A 232 -7.10 -10.20 -8.55
N PHE A 233 -6.29 -9.17 -8.82
CA PHE A 233 -6.02 -8.10 -7.87
C PHE A 233 -6.85 -6.89 -8.23
N VAL A 234 -7.40 -6.17 -7.24
CA VAL A 234 -7.77 -4.77 -7.45
C VAL A 234 -6.49 -3.95 -7.38
N CYS A 235 -6.26 -3.11 -8.36
CA CYS A 235 -5.10 -2.24 -8.45
C CYS A 235 -5.53 -0.79 -8.49
N ASN A 236 -4.81 0.08 -7.79
CA ASN A 236 -4.99 1.52 -7.90
C ASN A 236 -3.65 2.25 -7.98
N ILE A 237 -3.70 3.40 -8.64
CA ILE A 237 -2.59 4.33 -8.71
C ILE A 237 -2.61 5.22 -7.46
N GLY A 238 -1.46 5.33 -6.80
CA GLY A 238 -1.33 6.17 -5.62
C GLY A 238 -0.98 7.61 -5.97
N ASP A 239 -0.95 8.46 -4.96
CA ASP A 239 -0.78 9.90 -5.10
C ASP A 239 0.57 10.29 -5.73
N MET A 240 1.61 9.45 -5.60
CA MET A 240 2.91 9.70 -6.24
C MET A 240 2.90 9.56 -7.76
N LEU A 241 1.97 8.77 -8.30
CA LEU A 241 1.86 8.58 -9.76
C LEU A 241 0.90 9.57 -10.41
N LYS A 242 0.08 10.27 -9.61
CA LYS A 242 -0.81 11.31 -10.13
C LYS A 242 0.02 12.46 -10.70
N SER A 243 -0.50 13.10 -11.76
CA SER A 243 0.12 14.23 -12.47
C SER A 243 0.49 15.43 -11.59
N ASN A 244 0.00 15.45 -10.34
CA ASN A 244 0.30 16.49 -9.37
C ASN A 244 1.56 16.23 -8.55
N PHE A 245 2.32 15.16 -8.76
CA PHE A 245 3.54 14.90 -7.97
C PHE A 245 4.50 16.11 -7.96
N ASP A 246 4.74 16.72 -9.12
CA ASP A 246 5.54 17.94 -9.23
C ASP A 246 4.72 19.23 -9.08
N ALA A 247 3.42 19.13 -8.82
CA ALA A 247 2.57 20.30 -8.63
C ALA A 247 3.00 21.03 -7.36
N ALA A 248 3.33 22.29 -7.51
CA ALA A 248 3.59 23.15 -6.39
C ALA A 248 2.27 23.72 -5.87
N ILE A 249 1.98 23.44 -4.60
CA ILE A 249 0.82 23.97 -3.90
C ILE A 249 1.25 25.25 -3.20
N GLU A 250 0.55 26.33 -3.52
CA GLU A 250 0.69 27.64 -2.88
C GLU A 250 -0.57 27.95 -2.06
N PRO A 251 -0.47 28.71 -0.96
CA PRO A 251 -1.64 29.16 -0.22
C PRO A 251 -2.60 29.92 -1.13
N VAL A 252 -3.84 29.43 -1.25
CA VAL A 252 -4.90 30.10 -2.00
C VAL A 252 -5.12 31.53 -1.49
N GLU A 253 -5.50 32.44 -2.37
CA GLU A 253 -5.57 33.89 -2.09
C GLU A 253 -6.48 34.21 -0.89
N PHE A 254 -7.62 33.53 -0.79
CA PHE A 254 -8.51 33.57 0.38
C PHE A 254 -7.80 33.28 1.72
N CYS A 255 -6.86 32.33 1.76
CA CYS A 255 -6.08 32.03 2.95
C CYS A 255 -5.05 33.11 3.26
N ARG A 256 -4.49 33.78 2.23
CA ARG A 256 -3.55 34.90 2.39
C ARG A 256 -4.28 36.16 2.88
N GLU A 257 -5.48 36.40 2.40
CA GLU A 257 -6.33 37.51 2.86
C GLU A 257 -6.67 37.37 4.34
N ARG A 258 -7.02 36.16 4.79
CA ARG A 258 -7.29 35.85 6.20
C ARG A 258 -6.09 35.99 7.13
N THR A 259 -4.88 36.04 6.59
CA THR A 259 -3.62 36.23 7.34
C THR A 259 -2.98 37.59 7.09
N GLY A 260 -3.75 38.57 6.59
CA GLY A 260 -3.25 39.94 6.37
C GLY A 260 -2.23 40.05 5.23
N GLY A 261 -2.33 39.19 4.22
CA GLY A 261 -1.43 39.13 3.07
C GLY A 261 -0.19 38.26 3.26
N VAL A 262 0.07 37.79 4.48
CA VAL A 262 1.26 36.98 4.81
C VAL A 262 0.95 35.50 4.60
N ALA A 263 1.63 34.85 3.66
CA ALA A 263 1.52 33.40 3.49
C ALA A 263 2.00 32.68 4.77
N LYS A 264 1.09 31.98 5.46
CA LYS A 264 1.42 31.27 6.71
C LYS A 264 2.24 29.99 6.48
N TYR A 265 2.22 29.47 5.27
CA TYR A 265 2.98 28.29 4.85
C TYR A 265 3.68 28.60 3.54
N GLU A 266 4.92 28.12 3.40
CA GLU A 266 5.69 28.24 2.16
C GLU A 266 5.09 27.37 1.05
N LYS A 267 5.49 27.65 -0.19
CA LYS A 267 5.19 26.81 -1.35
C LYS A 267 5.71 25.40 -1.11
N VAL A 268 4.85 24.39 -1.24
CA VAL A 268 5.24 22.99 -1.08
C VAL A 268 5.00 22.22 -2.37
N VAL A 269 5.99 21.47 -2.84
CA VAL A 269 5.80 20.52 -3.94
C VAL A 269 5.05 19.31 -3.39
N TYR A 270 3.93 18.94 -4.02
CA TYR A 270 3.02 17.91 -3.51
C TYR A 270 3.72 16.56 -3.30
N GLY A 271 4.63 16.17 -4.21
CA GLY A 271 5.46 14.97 -4.07
C GLY A 271 6.36 15.00 -2.83
N ASN A 272 6.97 16.15 -2.53
CA ASN A 272 7.75 16.33 -1.30
C ASN A 272 6.86 16.24 -0.05
N HIS A 273 5.63 16.76 -0.12
CA HIS A 273 4.66 16.63 0.96
C HIS A 273 4.24 15.16 1.19
N LEU A 274 4.02 14.39 0.12
CA LEU A 274 3.70 12.95 0.21
C LEU A 274 4.86 12.16 0.82
N ILE A 275 6.10 12.44 0.39
CA ILE A 275 7.30 11.89 1.02
C ILE A 275 7.32 12.22 2.52
N GLN A 276 7.02 13.47 2.91
CA GLN A 276 6.97 13.86 4.31
C GLN A 276 5.82 13.19 5.09
N LYS A 277 4.67 12.92 4.47
CA LYS A 277 3.59 12.14 5.10
C LYS A 277 4.00 10.70 5.38
N VAL A 278 4.69 10.06 4.43
CA VAL A 278 5.30 8.74 4.67
C VAL A 278 6.23 8.82 5.86
N LEU A 279 7.11 9.83 5.93
CA LEU A 279 8.01 10.03 7.06
C LEU A 279 7.26 10.22 8.39
N ASN A 280 6.22 11.05 8.43
CA ASN A 280 5.50 11.35 9.69
C ASN A 280 4.67 10.17 10.21
N ASN A 281 4.14 9.33 9.33
CA ASN A 281 3.38 8.14 9.73
C ASN A 281 4.27 7.04 10.34
N PHE A 282 5.58 7.06 10.05
CA PHE A 282 6.54 6.04 10.48
C PHE A 282 7.68 6.61 11.37
N ILE A 283 7.59 7.84 11.89
CA ILE A 283 8.65 8.47 12.73
C ILE A 283 8.04 9.20 13.95
N MET A 284 6.93 8.73 14.54
CA MET A 284 6.49 9.20 15.87
C MET A 284 7.00 8.33 17.01
#